data_AF-A0A4V3S6A2-F1
#
_entry.id   AF-A0A4V3S6A2-F1
#
_cell.length_a   1.000
_cell.length_b   1.000
_cell.length_c   1.000
_cell.angle_alpha   90.00
_cell.angle_beta   90.00
_cell.angle_gamma   90.00
#
_symmetry.space_group_name_H-M   'P 1'
#
loop_
_entity.id
_entity.type
_entity.pdbx_description
1 polymer ?
#
loop_
_entity_poly.entity_id
_entity_poly.type
_entity_poly.pdbx_seq_one_letter_code
_entity_poly.pdbx_strand_id
1 'polypeptide(L)'
;MKNKDSEVAALQSVLPKVITNSFSRSISWGGTRKTKIAFNKSKTYETIQAAILQKFGKTVDLKKPEDYVKRWFSTSAQRVV
;
A
#
# COMPACT_ATOMS: atom_id res chain seq x y z
N MET A 1 23.45 -1.85 -3.19
CA MET A 1 22.50 -2.26 -4.25
C MET A 1 21.07 -2.08 -3.74
N LYS A 2 20.27 -1.18 -4.32
CA LYS A 2 18.82 -1.17 -4.08
C LYS A 2 18.25 -2.39 -4.82
N ASN A 3 17.79 -3.39 -4.09
CA ASN A 3 17.23 -4.60 -4.66
C ASN A 3 15.94 -4.26 -5.40
N LYS A 4 16.04 -4.04 -6.72
CA LYS A 4 14.92 -3.68 -7.61
C LYS A 4 13.86 -4.79 -7.66
N ASP A 5 14.24 -6.01 -7.29
CA ASP A 5 13.39 -7.20 -7.27
C ASP A 5 12.88 -7.54 -5.86
N SER A 6 12.56 -6.54 -5.04
CA SER A 6 11.86 -6.75 -3.77
C SER A 6 10.38 -6.40 -3.90
N GLU A 7 9.53 -7.08 -3.13
CA GLU A 7 8.09 -6.82 -3.03
C GLU A 7 7.82 -5.37 -2.61
N VAL A 8 8.67 -4.83 -1.74
CA VAL A 8 8.62 -3.41 -1.31
C VAL A 8 8.92 -2.47 -2.47
N ALA A 9 9.91 -2.78 -3.31
CA ALA A 9 10.20 -1.97 -4.50
C ALA A 9 9.07 -2.03 -5.52
N ALA A 10 8.44 -3.20 -5.70
CA ALA A 10 7.27 -3.34 -6.55
C ALA A 10 6.10 -2.47 -6.03
N LEU A 11 5.79 -2.55 -4.73
CA LEU A 11 4.78 -1.70 -4.09
C LEU A 11 5.06 -0.21 -4.28
N GLN A 12 6.29 0.22 -4.00
CA GLN A 12 6.72 1.62 -4.16
C GLN A 12 6.50 2.16 -5.58
N SER A 13 6.64 1.30 -6.59
CA SER A 13 6.45 1.68 -7.99
C SER A 13 4.98 1.75 -8.42
N VAL A 14 4.12 0.92 -7.81
CA VAL A 14 2.71 0.78 -8.19
C VAL A 14 1.81 1.72 -7.39
N LEU A 15 2.00 1.83 -6.07
CA LEU A 15 1.11 2.58 -5.19
C LEU A 15 0.85 4.03 -5.64
N PRO A 16 1.88 4.84 -5.95
CA PRO A 16 1.66 6.24 -6.37
C PRO A 16 0.93 6.38 -7.70
N LYS A 17 0.93 5.34 -8.55
CA LYS A 17 0.22 5.31 -9.83
C LYS A 17 -1.24 4.92 -9.68
N VAL A 18 -1.56 4.13 -8.66
CA VAL A 18 -2.91 3.63 -8.40
C VAL A 18 -3.66 4.53 -7.41
N ILE A 19 -2.95 5.11 -6.45
CA ILE A 19 -3.49 5.95 -5.39
C ILE A 19 -2.75 7.28 -5.41
N THR A 20 -3.45 8.33 -5.81
CA THR A 20 -2.88 9.69 -5.76
C THR A 20 -2.65 10.11 -4.30
N ASN A 21 -1.68 11.00 -4.08
CA ASN A 21 -1.44 11.56 -2.74
C ASN A 21 -2.66 12.29 -2.17
N SER A 22 -3.53 12.83 -3.02
CA SER A 22 -4.77 13.47 -2.56
C SER A 22 -5.76 12.43 -2.04
N PHE A 23 -5.97 11.34 -2.79
CA PHE A 23 -6.87 10.27 -2.40
C PHE A 23 -6.36 9.52 -1.15
N SER A 24 -5.04 9.36 -1.00
CA SER A 24 -4.47 8.68 0.16
C SER A 24 -4.78 9.36 1.49
N ARG A 25 -5.09 10.67 1.51
CA ARG A 25 -5.52 11.39 2.72
C ARG A 25 -6.89 10.95 3.21
N SER A 26 -7.77 10.54 2.29
CA SER A 26 -9.12 10.02 2.57
C SER A 26 -9.11 8.54 2.99
N ILE A 27 -7.94 7.90 2.99
CA ILE A 27 -7.76 6.48 3.28
C ILE A 27 -6.90 6.33 4.55
N SER A 28 -7.16 5.28 5.32
CA SER A 28 -6.23 4.77 6.33
C SER A 28 -6.17 3.25 6.25
N TRP A 29 -5.16 2.65 6.87
CA TRP A 29 -4.98 1.20 6.82
C TRP A 29 -6.25 0.42 7.24
N GLY A 30 -6.77 0.68 8.44
CA GLY A 30 -7.95 0.00 8.99
C GLY A 30 -9.25 0.78 8.87
N GLY A 31 -9.23 1.97 8.27
CA GLY A 31 -10.35 2.92 8.32
C GLY A 31 -10.41 3.66 9.66
N THR A 32 -11.18 4.75 9.70
CA THR A 32 -11.41 5.49 10.94
C THR A 32 -12.87 5.86 10.98
N ARG A 33 -13.58 5.48 12.06
CA ARG A 33 -15.02 5.62 12.35
C ARG A 33 -15.71 6.75 11.58
N LYS A 34 -15.96 6.56 10.28
CA LYS A 34 -16.60 7.46 9.28
C LYS A 34 -15.74 8.55 8.60
N THR A 35 -14.50 8.81 9.00
CA THR A 35 -13.66 9.86 8.39
C THR A 35 -12.78 9.34 7.25
N LYS A 36 -12.37 8.07 7.32
CA LYS A 36 -11.42 7.49 6.36
C LYS A 36 -11.86 6.11 5.90
N ILE A 37 -11.69 5.87 4.61
CA ILE A 37 -11.94 4.58 3.95
C ILE A 37 -10.87 3.58 4.43
N ALA A 38 -11.30 2.35 4.73
CA ALA A 38 -10.40 1.27 5.12
C ALA A 38 -9.69 0.68 3.90
N PHE A 39 -8.36 0.85 3.82
CA PHE A 39 -7.57 0.31 2.71
C PHE A 39 -7.53 -1.21 2.71
N ASN A 40 -7.32 -1.81 3.89
CA ASN A 40 -7.18 -3.27 4.04
C ASN A 40 -8.46 -4.05 3.72
N LYS A 41 -9.59 -3.37 3.48
CA LYS A 41 -10.86 -3.94 3.04
C LYS A 41 -11.22 -3.52 1.61
N SER A 42 -10.30 -2.88 0.88
CA SER A 42 -10.56 -2.38 -0.47
C SER A 42 -10.15 -3.40 -1.53
N LYS A 43 -10.86 -3.41 -2.67
CA LYS A 43 -10.46 -4.18 -3.85
C LYS A 43 -9.07 -3.80 -4.38
N THR A 44 -8.67 -2.54 -4.18
CA THR A 44 -7.34 -2.05 -4.56
C THR A 44 -6.25 -2.78 -3.77
N TYR A 45 -6.45 -3.00 -2.47
CA TYR A 45 -5.53 -3.78 -1.65
C TYR A 45 -5.41 -5.22 -2.15
N GLU A 46 -6.55 -5.90 -2.37
CA GLU A 46 -6.59 -7.27 -2.87
C GLU A 46 -5.87 -7.40 -4.22
N THR A 47 -6.08 -6.45 -5.13
CA THR A 47 -5.44 -6.43 -6.45
C THR A 47 -3.93 -6.27 -6.35
N ILE A 48 -3.45 -5.37 -5.49
CA ILE A 48 -2.02 -5.17 -5.24
C ILE A 48 -1.41 -6.44 -4.63
N GLN A 49 -2.09 -7.05 -3.66
CA GLN A 49 -1.64 -8.28 -3.03
C GLN A 49 -1.54 -9.43 -4.05
N ALA A 50 -2.55 -9.61 -4.89
CA ALA A 50 -2.56 -10.62 -5.94
C ALA A 50 -1.42 -10.42 -6.96
N ALA A 51 -1.16 -9.18 -7.38
CA ALA A 51 -0.08 -8.87 -8.30
C ALA A 51 1.31 -9.18 -7.70
N ILE A 52 1.50 -8.92 -6.40
CA ILE A 52 2.75 -9.25 -5.70
C ILE A 52 2.90 -10.77 -5.59
N LEU A 53 1.86 -11.49 -5.16
CA LEU A 53 1.92 -12.94 -5.04
C LEU A 53 2.11 -13.64 -6.40
N GLN A 54 1.53 -13.11 -7.48
CA GLN A 54 1.75 -13.62 -8.83
C GLN A 54 3.20 -13.43 -9.28
N LYS A 55 3.83 -12.30 -8.93
CA LYS A 55 5.20 -11.97 -9.33
C LYS A 55 6.26 -12.69 -8.48
N PHE A 56 6.03 -12.81 -7.17
CA PHE A 56 7.04 -13.27 -6.21
C PHE A 56 6.75 -14.66 -5.62
N GLY A 57 5.55 -15.21 -5.83
CA GLY A 57 5.15 -16.54 -5.38
C GLY A 57 4.24 -16.51 -4.14
N LYS A 58 3.49 -17.60 -3.94
CA LYS A 58 2.47 -17.71 -2.87
C LYS A 58 3.05 -17.97 -1.47
N THR A 59 4.32 -18.37 -1.36
CA THR A 59 5.01 -18.67 -0.10
C THR A 59 5.71 -17.46 0.51
N VAL A 60 5.57 -16.28 -0.09
CA VAL A 60 6.25 -15.05 0.33
C VAL A 60 5.54 -14.43 1.53
N ASP A 61 6.33 -14.08 2.56
CA ASP A 61 5.85 -13.30 3.70
C ASP A 61 5.64 -11.82 3.30
N LEU A 62 4.39 -11.37 3.32
CA LEU A 62 4.00 -10.01 2.96
C LEU A 62 4.06 -9.01 4.11
N LYS A 63 4.54 -9.40 5.30
CA LYS A 63 4.58 -8.51 6.48
C LYS A 63 5.35 -7.21 6.22
N LYS A 64 6.53 -7.28 5.61
CA LYS A 64 7.34 -6.09 5.25
C LYS A 64 6.62 -5.19 4.24
N PRO A 65 6.09 -5.72 3.11
CA PRO A 65 5.17 -5.03 2.22
C PRO A 65 4.02 -4.29 2.93
N GLU A 66 3.29 -4.99 3.80
CA GLU A 66 2.16 -4.40 4.54
C GLU A 66 2.59 -3.25 5.45
N ASP A 67 3.69 -3.40 6.18
CA ASP A 67 4.20 -2.36 7.07
C ASP A 67 4.64 -1.11 6.31
N TYR A 68 5.18 -1.27 5.10
CA TYR A 68 5.43 -0.15 4.20
C TYR A 68 4.13 0.59 3.85
N VAL A 69 3.09 -0.13 3.45
CA VAL A 69 1.81 0.45 3.07
C VAL A 69 1.16 1.19 4.25
N LYS A 70 1.17 0.58 5.44
CA LYS A 70 0.70 1.23 6.69
C LYS A 70 1.42 2.55 6.92
N ARG A 71 2.77 2.55 6.85
CA ARG A 71 3.58 3.76 7.03
C ARG A 71 3.30 4.80 5.95
N TRP A 72 3.12 4.39 4.69
CA TRP A 72 2.85 5.30 3.59
C TRP A 72 1.54 6.07 3.79
N PHE A 73 0.45 5.41 4.20
CA PHE A 73 -0.80 6.11 4.50
C PHE A 73 -0.67 7.07 5.67
N SER A 74 0.06 6.69 6.72
CA SER A 74 0.36 7.58 7.87
C SER A 74 1.14 8.82 7.45
N THR A 75 2.19 8.68 6.61
CA THR A 75 2.99 9.81 6.13
C THR A 75 2.22 10.67 5.12
N SER A 76 1.42 10.07 4.24
CA SER A 76 0.63 10.82 3.26
C SER A 76 -0.42 11.73 3.92
N ALA A 77 -0.91 11.36 5.11
CA ALA A 77 -1.81 12.18 5.92
C ALA A 77 -1.10 13.37 6.59
N GLN A 78 0.22 13.34 6.74
CA GLN A 78 1.03 14.40 7.36
C GLN A 78 1.59 15.41 6.35
N ARG A 79 1.60 15.07 5.05
CA ARG A 79 2.04 16.01 4.01
C ARG A 79 0.99 17.10 3.91
N VAL A 80 1.26 18.30 4.42
CA VAL A 80 0.54 19.53 4.02
C VAL A 80 0.98 19.82 2.58
N VAL A 81 0.02 20.04 1.68
CA VAL A 81 0.29 20.53 0.31
C VAL A 81 -0.08 21.99 0.32
#